data_AF-N8R6K5-F1
#
_entry.id   AF-N8R6K5-F1
#
_cell.length_a   1.000
_cell.length_b   1.000
_cell.length_c   1.000
_cell.angle_alpha   90.00
_cell.angle_beta   90.00
_cell.angle_gamma   90.00
#
_symmetry.space_group_name_H-M   'P 1'
#
loop_
_entity.id
_entity.type
_entity.pdbx_description
1 polymer ?
#
loop_
_entity_poly.entity_id
_entity_poly.type
_entity_poly.pdbx_seq_one_letter_code
_entity_poly.pdbx_strand_id
1 'polypeptide(L)' 'MQQAIVGFHLDEENHWVADLSCGHTQHVRHGKIALEC' A
#
# COMPACT_ATOMS: atom_id res chain seq x y z
N MET A 1 2.20 -13.78 4.93
CA MET A 1 1.80 -13.38 6.31
C MET A 1 1.06 -12.06 6.21
N GLN A 2 -0.13 -11.96 6.80
CA GLN A 2 -0.96 -10.74 6.77
C GLN A 2 -0.30 -9.67 7.65
N GLN A 3 0.30 -8.67 7.03
CA GLN A 3 0.92 -7.55 7.74
C GLN A 3 -0.20 -6.61 8.22
N ALA A 4 -0.27 -6.36 9.53
CA ALA A 4 -1.21 -5.40 10.08
C ALA A 4 -0.82 -3.98 9.62
N ILE A 5 -1.79 -3.27 9.06
CA ILE A 5 -1.65 -1.87 8.65
C ILE A 5 -1.81 -1.01 9.91
N VAL A 6 -0.81 -0.18 10.18
CA VAL A 6 -0.77 0.71 11.36
C VAL A 6 -1.21 2.12 11.04
N GLY A 7 -1.21 2.51 9.77
CA GLY A 7 -1.62 3.84 9.33
C GLY A 7 -1.73 3.98 7.83
N PHE A 8 -2.29 5.10 7.40
CA PHE A 8 -2.35 5.51 5.99
C PHE A 8 -1.94 6.97 5.87
N HIS A 9 -1.11 7.29 4.89
CA HIS A 9 -0.77 8.66 4.53
C HIS A 9 -0.77 8.85 3.02
N LEU A 10 -0.83 10.10 2.57
CA LEU A 10 -0.68 10.48 1.17
C LEU A 10 0.77 10.87 0.92
N ASP A 11 1.36 10.39 -0.18
CA ASP A 11 2.67 10.87 -0.62
C ASP A 11 2.58 12.20 -1.38
N GLU A 12 3.72 12.73 -1.83
CA GLU A 12 3.83 14.00 -2.55
C GLU A 12 3.05 14.04 -3.88
N GLU A 13 2.87 12.89 -4.52
CA GLU A 13 2.03 12.68 -5.70
C GLU A 13 0.56 12.41 -5.35
N ASN A 14 0.21 12.51 -4.06
CA ASN A 14 -1.13 12.31 -3.53
C ASN A 14 -1.66 10.86 -3.76
N HIS A 15 -0.78 9.85 -3.74
CA HIS A 15 -1.18 8.45 -3.68
C HIS A 15 -1.26 7.95 -2.24
N TRP A 16 -2.18 7.02 -2.01
CA TRP A 16 -2.36 6.39 -0.71
C TRP A 16 -1.26 5.37 -0.43
N VAL A 17 -0.57 5.56 0.69
CA VAL A 17 0.48 4.69 1.21
C VAL A 17 0.01 4.13 2.54
N ALA A 18 0.10 2.81 2.71
CA ALA A 18 -0.20 2.12 3.94
C ALA A 18 1.10 1.85 4.72
N ASP A 19 1.17 2.28 5.97
CA ASP A 19 2.25 1.93 6.88
C ASP A 19 1.99 0.54 7.47
N LEU A 20 2.97 -0.36 7.35
CA LEU A 20 2.90 -1.68 7.94
C LEU A 20 3.61 -1.71 9.29
N SER A 21 3.12 -2.55 10.20
CA SER A 21 3.74 -2.77 11.53
C SER A 21 5.21 -3.21 11.47
N CYS A 22 5.69 -3.72 10.34
CA CYS A 22 7.10 -4.07 10.14
C CYS A 22 8.02 -2.89 9.80
N GLY A 23 7.49 -1.66 9.70
CA GLY A 23 8.26 -0.47 9.31
C GLY A 23 8.45 -0.30 7.81
N HIS A 24 7.77 -1.11 6.99
CA HIS A 24 7.70 -0.90 5.54
C HIS A 24 6.42 -0.18 5.16
N THR A 25 6.48 0.59 4.08
CA THR A 25 5.31 1.22 3.48
C THR A 25 4.88 0.45 2.23
N GLN A 26 3.57 0.31 2.03
CA GLN A 26 3.00 -0.33 0.86
C GLN A 26 2.12 0.67 0.11
N HIS A 27 2.49 0.99 -1.14
CA HIS A 27 1.66 1.85 -1.98
C HIS A 27 0.36 1.14 -2.35
N VAL A 28 -0.77 1.71 -1.95
CA VAL A 28 -2.11 1.20 -2.29
C VAL A 28 -2.43 1.70 -3.70
N ARG A 29 -1.88 1.03 -4.71
CA ARG A 29 -2.30 1.25 -6.09
C ARG A 29 -3.57 0.44 -6.33
N HIS A 30 -4.68 1.14 -6.61
CA HIS A 30 -5.82 0.52 -7.27
C HIS A 30 -5.47 0.24 -8.75
N GLY A 31 -4.55 -0.70 -8.96
CA GLY A 31 -4.23 -1.24 -10.27
C GLY A 31 -5.15 -2.42 -10.56
N LYS A 32 -5.86 -2.37 -11.69
CA LYS A 32 -6.64 -3.49 -12.21
C LYS A 32 -5.86 -4.80 -12.10
N ILE A 33 -6.57 -5.85 -11.74
CA ILE A 33 -6.15 -7.24 -11.91
C ILE A 33 -5.87 -7.42 -13.41
N ALA A 34 -4.61 -7.32 -13.81
CA ALA A 34 -4.18 -7.95 -15.04
C ALA A 34 -4.13 -9.45 -14.73
N LEU A 35 -5.21 -10.14 -15.10
CA LEU A 35 -5.20 -11.56 -15.37
C LEU A 35 -4.18 -11.79 -16.49
N GLU A 36 -2.91 -11.88 -16.13
CA GLU A 36 -1.86 -12.31 -17.04
C GLU A 36 -1.02 -13.34 -16.29
N CYS A 37 -1.01 -14.51 -16.89
CA CYS A 37 -0.30 -15.73 -16.51
C CYS A 37 1.20 -15.52 -16.31
#